data_AF-Q6LIX8-F1
#
_entry.id   AF-Q6LIX8-F1
#
_cell.length_a   1.000
_cell.length_b   1.000
_cell.length_c   1.000
_cell.angle_alpha   90.00
_cell.angle_beta   90.00
_cell.angle_gamma   90.00
#
_symmetry.space_group_name_H-M   'P 1'
#
loop_
_entity.id
_entity.type
_entity.pdbx_description
1 polymer ?
#
loop_
_entity_poly.entity_id
_entity_poly.type
_entity_poly.pdbx_seq_one_letter_code
_entity_poly.pdbx_strand_id
1 'polypeptide(L)'
;MTQNCQHQTTMSYSVCATLTLMEVYMATALPRITARVDIDTQELLSQAAAIAGMSSINSFVLSAAVEKAKQIMERERALKLSQRDAMMLMDALDEPAKPNARLQHAAARYKDKAQ
;
A
#
# COMPACT_ATOMS: atom_id res chain seq x y z
N MET A 1 -6.70 -48.94 -50.15
CA MET A 1 -7.93 -48.23 -49.75
C MET A 1 -7.52 -47.42 -48.51
N THR A 2 -7.39 -46.09 -48.48
CA THR A 2 -8.04 -45.03 -49.25
C THR A 2 -7.20 -43.73 -49.07
N GLN A 3 -7.06 -42.99 -50.17
CA GLN A 3 -6.75 -41.54 -50.40
C GLN A 3 -6.22 -40.68 -49.23
N ASN A 4 -5.08 -39.99 -49.36
CA ASN A 4 -4.84 -38.77 -50.16
C ASN A 4 -5.73 -37.58 -49.74
N CYS A 5 -5.18 -36.65 -48.95
CA CYS A 5 -5.76 -35.32 -48.77
C CYS A 5 -4.72 -34.27 -49.16
N GLN A 6 -5.04 -33.55 -50.22
CA GLN A 6 -4.22 -32.54 -50.87
C GLN A 6 -4.23 -31.19 -50.12
N HIS A 7 -3.34 -30.31 -50.59
CA HIS A 7 -3.48 -28.85 -50.68
C HIS A 7 -3.13 -27.99 -49.46
N GLN A 8 -1.84 -27.67 -49.35
CA GLN A 8 -1.29 -26.34 -49.65
C GLN A 8 -2.24 -25.14 -49.59
N THR A 9 -2.03 -24.18 -48.68
CA THR A 9 -2.10 -22.73 -48.98
C THR A 9 -1.45 -21.85 -47.91
N THR A 10 -0.72 -20.83 -48.41
CA THR A 10 -0.58 -19.44 -47.90
C THR A 10 0.23 -19.09 -46.64
N MET A 11 1.36 -18.44 -46.95
CA MET A 11 1.97 -17.29 -46.28
C MET A 11 0.98 -16.30 -45.64
N SER A 12 1.49 -15.58 -44.63
CA SER A 12 0.99 -14.30 -44.10
C SER A 12 0.01 -14.40 -42.93
N TYR A 13 0.55 -14.51 -41.72
CA TYR A 13 -0.09 -13.95 -40.53
C TYR A 13 0.77 -12.83 -39.98
N SER A 14 0.40 -11.63 -40.42
CA SER A 14 0.13 -10.50 -39.56
C SER A 14 1.22 -10.14 -38.54
N VAL A 15 1.95 -9.08 -38.87
CA VAL A 15 2.53 -8.15 -37.90
C VAL A 15 1.39 -7.59 -37.04
N CYS A 16 0.99 -8.34 -36.01
CA CYS A 16 -0.02 -7.93 -35.03
C CYS A 16 0.19 -8.68 -33.73
N ALA A 17 1.28 -8.34 -33.03
CA ALA A 17 1.38 -8.38 -31.56
C ALA A 17 2.75 -7.87 -31.10
N THR A 18 3.17 -6.69 -31.56
CA THR A 18 4.32 -5.95 -31.00
C THR A 18 3.97 -5.27 -29.67
N LEU A 19 3.15 -5.88 -28.81
CA LEU A 19 2.66 -5.23 -27.58
C LEU A 19 2.36 -6.17 -26.39
N THR A 20 3.01 -7.34 -26.31
CA THR A 20 2.88 -8.22 -25.13
C THR A 20 4.19 -8.36 -24.32
N LEU A 21 5.14 -7.43 -24.48
CA LEU A 21 6.48 -7.53 -23.86
C LEU A 21 6.75 -6.51 -22.75
N MET A 22 5.74 -6.05 -22.00
CA MET A 22 5.97 -5.24 -20.79
C MET A 22 5.15 -5.64 -19.55
N GLU A 23 4.29 -6.67 -19.58
CA GLU A 23 3.58 -7.13 -18.37
C GLU A 23 4.18 -8.38 -17.69
N VAL A 24 5.24 -8.98 -18.25
CA VAL A 24 5.80 -10.25 -17.74
C VAL A 24 7.27 -10.13 -17.28
N TYR A 25 7.86 -8.94 -17.29
CA TYR A 25 9.26 -8.72 -16.89
C TYR A 25 9.39 -8.03 -15.54
N MET A 26 8.88 -8.64 -14.47
CA MET A 26 9.47 -8.60 -13.12
C MET A 26 9.07 -9.89 -12.40
N ALA A 27 9.50 -11.01 -12.97
CA ALA A 27 9.32 -12.32 -12.38
C ALA A 27 10.08 -12.42 -11.04
N THR A 28 9.26 -12.56 -9.98
CA THR A 28 9.39 -13.64 -8.98
C THR A 28 10.42 -13.52 -7.85
N ALA A 29 10.40 -12.44 -7.07
CA ALA A 29 10.76 -12.53 -5.64
C ALA A 29 10.06 -11.45 -4.81
N LEU A 30 9.10 -11.84 -3.98
CA LEU A 30 8.60 -10.96 -2.92
C LEU A 30 9.74 -10.67 -1.92
N PRO A 31 9.84 -9.43 -1.40
CA PRO A 31 10.82 -9.10 -0.39
C PRO A 31 10.61 -9.98 0.85
N ARG A 32 11.68 -10.58 1.37
CA ARG A 32 11.65 -11.42 2.58
C ARG A 32 12.09 -10.61 3.79
N ILE A 33 11.42 -10.86 4.90
CA ILE A 33 11.81 -10.33 6.20
C ILE A 33 12.56 -11.44 6.93
N THR A 34 13.81 -11.18 7.30
CA THR A 34 14.64 -12.09 8.10
C THR A 34 15.21 -11.32 9.29
N ALA A 35 15.18 -11.95 10.46
CA ALA A 35 15.72 -11.37 11.69
C ALA A 35 16.41 -12.48 12.50
N ARG A 36 17.52 -12.15 13.15
CA ARG A 36 18.16 -13.03 14.14
C ARG A 36 17.57 -12.71 15.51
N VAL A 37 17.22 -13.76 16.25
CA VAL A 37 16.69 -13.66 17.62
C VAL A 37 17.54 -14.52 18.54
N ASP A 38 17.66 -14.12 19.79
CA ASP A 38 18.24 -14.98 20.83
C ASP A 38 17.25 -16.08 21.25
N ILE A 39 17.74 -16.98 22.11
CA ILE A 39 16.98 -18.14 22.57
C ILE A 39 15.74 -17.73 23.36
N ASP A 40 15.87 -16.71 24.23
CA ASP A 40 14.81 -16.24 25.11
C ASP A 40 13.67 -15.61 24.30
N THR A 41 14.01 -14.79 23.29
CA THR A 41 13.05 -14.18 22.37
C THR A 41 12.37 -15.24 21.52
N GLN A 42 13.12 -16.24 21.02
CA GLN A 42 12.54 -17.33 20.26
C GLN A 42 11.51 -18.11 21.09
N GLU A 43 11.83 -18.39 22.36
CA GLU A 43 10.93 -19.10 23.27
C GLU A 43 9.66 -18.28 23.55
N LEU A 44 9.82 -16.99 23.87
CA LEU A 44 8.70 -16.06 24.07
C LEU A 44 7.76 -16.02 22.86
N LEU A 45 8.32 -15.89 21.65
CA LEU A 45 7.53 -15.85 20.41
C LEU A 45 6.85 -17.20 20.15
N SER A 46 7.48 -18.31 20.48
CA SER A 46 6.90 -19.64 20.37
C SER A 46 5.69 -19.82 21.29
N GLN A 47 5.81 -19.41 22.56
CA GLN A 47 4.73 -19.47 23.53
C GLN A 47 3.57 -18.55 23.11
N ALA A 48 3.87 -17.32 22.69
CA ALA A 48 2.87 -16.37 22.22
C ALA A 48 2.13 -16.88 20.97
N ALA A 49 2.85 -17.49 20.02
CA ALA A 49 2.25 -18.10 18.83
C ALA A 49 1.30 -19.25 19.19
N ALA A 50 1.68 -20.10 20.16
CA ALA A 50 0.84 -21.19 20.64
C ALA A 50 -0.46 -20.67 21.30
N ILE A 51 -0.37 -19.63 22.12
CA ILE A 51 -1.53 -18.98 22.76
C ILE A 51 -2.43 -18.33 21.70
N ALA A 52 -1.85 -17.71 20.68
CA ALA A 52 -2.58 -17.09 19.58
C ALA A 52 -3.18 -18.11 18.57
N GLY A 53 -2.95 -19.42 18.76
CA GLY A 53 -3.44 -20.47 17.87
C GLY A 53 -2.73 -20.52 16.51
N MET A 54 -1.51 -19.97 16.42
CA MET A 54 -0.74 -19.93 15.18
C MET A 54 0.25 -21.11 15.11
N SER A 55 0.32 -21.75 13.94
CA SER A 55 1.15 -22.93 13.72
C SER A 55 2.65 -22.66 13.60
N SER A 56 3.06 -21.40 13.39
CA SER A 56 4.48 -21.05 13.26
C SER A 56 4.80 -19.66 13.83
N ILE A 57 6.04 -19.52 14.32
CA ILE A 57 6.60 -18.22 14.77
C ILE A 57 6.60 -17.20 13.62
N ASN A 58 6.90 -17.63 12.39
CA ASN A 58 6.94 -16.74 11.24
C ASN A 58 5.56 -16.12 10.94
N SER A 59 4.50 -16.93 11.00
CA SER A 59 3.12 -16.45 10.84
C SER A 59 2.75 -15.46 11.94
N PHE A 60 3.15 -15.74 13.18
CA PHE A 60 2.93 -14.86 14.31
C PHE A 60 3.64 -13.52 14.17
N VAL A 61 4.94 -13.53 13.86
CA VAL A 61 5.73 -12.31 13.68
C VAL A 61 5.18 -11.46 12.54
N LEU A 62 4.81 -12.07 11.42
CA LEU A 62 4.20 -11.34 10.30
C LEU A 62 2.87 -10.69 10.71
N SER A 63 1.97 -11.44 11.36
CA SER A 63 0.68 -10.90 11.80
C SER A 63 0.86 -9.78 12.81
N ALA A 64 1.72 -9.96 13.81
CA ALA A 64 2.00 -8.96 14.83
C ALA A 64 2.62 -7.69 14.23
N ALA A 65 3.54 -7.85 13.27
CA ALA A 65 4.15 -6.72 12.57
C ALA A 65 3.12 -5.92 11.76
N VAL A 66 2.22 -6.61 11.04
CA VAL A 66 1.15 -5.96 10.25
C VAL A 66 0.16 -5.25 11.17
N GLU A 67 -0.27 -5.89 12.26
CA GLU A 67 -1.16 -5.28 13.24
C GLU A 67 -0.53 -4.03 13.83
N LYS A 68 0.73 -4.12 14.26
CA LYS A 68 1.44 -2.99 14.84
C LYS A 68 1.62 -1.85 13.85
N ALA A 69 1.94 -2.16 12.60
CA ALA A 69 2.05 -1.17 11.52
C ALA A 69 0.72 -0.43 11.32
N LYS A 70 -0.41 -1.16 11.28
CA LYS A 70 -1.74 -0.55 11.18
C LYS A 70 -2.02 0.38 12.37
N GLN A 71 -1.75 -0.06 13.59
CA GLN A 71 -1.94 0.78 14.80
C GLN A 71 -1.10 2.05 14.77
N ILE A 72 0.15 1.98 14.29
CA ILE A 72 1.03 3.16 14.18
C ILE A 72 0.49 4.11 13.11
N MET A 73 0.11 3.59 11.94
CA MET A 73 -0.45 4.41 10.85
C MET A 73 -1.78 5.06 11.25
N GLU A 74 -2.65 4.31 11.93
CA GLU A 74 -3.92 4.81 12.48
C GLU A 74 -3.63 5.94 13.46
N ARG A 75 -2.69 5.74 14.40
CA ARG A 75 -2.32 6.74 15.40
C ARG A 75 -1.76 8.01 14.78
N GLU A 76 -1.01 7.90 13.69
CA GLU A 76 -0.41 9.06 13.04
C GLU A 76 -1.39 9.82 12.14
N ARG A 77 -2.30 9.09 11.47
CA ARG A 77 -3.36 9.71 10.66
C ARG A 77 -4.49 10.27 11.50
N ALA A 78 -4.73 9.70 12.68
CA ALA A 78 -5.70 10.20 13.63
C ALA A 78 -5.14 11.46 14.31
N LEU A 79 -5.67 12.62 13.91
CA LEU A 79 -5.55 13.83 14.70
C LEU A 79 -6.26 13.60 16.04
N LYS A 80 -5.52 13.17 17.05
CA LYS A 80 -5.99 13.16 18.43
C LYS A 80 -6.02 14.59 18.93
N LEU A 81 -7.12 15.28 18.63
CA LEU A 81 -7.40 16.57 19.19
C LEU A 81 -7.60 16.41 20.69
N SER A 82 -6.91 17.23 21.49
CA SER A 82 -7.30 17.37 22.89
C SER A 82 -8.73 17.91 22.94
N GLN A 83 -9.45 17.74 24.05
CA GLN A 83 -10.82 18.26 24.18
C GLN A 83 -10.90 19.75 23.85
N ARG A 84 -9.85 20.50 24.20
CA ARG A 84 -9.72 21.93 23.86
C ARG A 84 -9.55 22.17 22.36
N ASP A 85 -8.71 21.39 21.69
CA ASP A 85 -8.48 21.55 20.25
C ASP A 85 -9.69 21.09 19.43
N ALA A 86 -10.42 20.09 19.93
CA ALA A 86 -11.69 19.66 19.35
C ALA A 86 -12.75 20.76 19.44
N MET A 87 -12.85 21.44 20.59
CA MET A 87 -13.76 22.59 20.75
C MET A 87 -13.38 23.74 19.81
N MET A 88 -12.09 24.08 19.73
CA MET A 88 -11.60 25.12 18.81
C MET A 88 -11.84 24.75 17.35
N LEU A 89 -11.72 23.47 16.98
CA LEU A 89 -12.06 23.01 15.64
C LEU A 89 -13.57 23.14 15.37
N MET A 90 -14.43 22.78 16.31
CA MET A 90 -15.88 22.93 16.17
C MET A 90 -16.26 24.41 16.02
N ASP A 91 -15.73 25.28 16.88
CA ASP A 91 -15.95 26.73 16.79
C ASP A 91 -15.50 27.27 15.41
N ALA A 92 -14.37 26.80 14.89
CA ALA A 92 -13.86 27.19 13.57
C ALA A 92 -14.65 26.61 12.38
N LEU A 93 -15.37 25.50 12.56
CA LEU A 93 -16.27 24.91 11.56
C LEU A 93 -17.63 25.61 11.56
N ASP A 94 -18.17 25.93 12.74
CA ASP A 94 -19.46 26.60 12.90
C ASP A 94 -19.38 28.07 12.50
N GLU A 95 -18.28 28.76 12.84
CA GLU A 95 -17.99 30.13 12.41
C GLU A 95 -16.65 30.19 11.65
N PRO A 96 -16.65 29.96 10.32
CA PRO A 96 -15.42 30.01 9.54
C PRO A 96 -14.84 31.43 9.53
N ALA A 97 -13.64 31.58 10.09
CA ALA A 97 -12.95 32.86 10.14
C ALA A 97 -12.66 33.41 8.74
N LYS A 98 -12.83 34.72 8.55
CA LYS A 98 -12.52 35.39 7.28
C LYS A 98 -11.03 35.25 6.95
N PRO A 99 -10.65 34.95 5.69
CA PRO A 99 -9.25 34.83 5.29
C PRO A 99 -8.48 36.13 5.55
N ASN A 100 -7.35 36.06 6.23
CA ASN A 100 -6.51 37.23 6.46
C ASN A 100 -5.86 37.74 5.15
N ALA A 101 -5.47 39.02 5.12
CA ALA A 101 -4.90 39.65 3.91
C ALA A 101 -3.66 38.91 3.37
N ARG A 102 -2.85 38.31 4.26
CA ARG A 102 -1.67 37.52 3.87
C ARG A 102 -2.04 36.24 3.12
N LEU A 103 -3.08 35.53 3.56
CA LEU A 103 -3.60 34.34 2.90
C LEU A 103 -4.20 34.69 1.53
N GLN A 104 -4.90 35.82 1.43
CA GLN A 104 -5.45 36.30 0.15
C GLN A 104 -4.34 36.60 -0.86
N HIS A 105 -3.28 37.33 -0.45
CA HIS A 105 -2.14 37.59 -1.31
C HIS A 105 -1.36 36.31 -1.69
N ALA A 106 -1.21 35.36 -0.77
CA ALA A 106 -0.59 34.07 -1.08
C ALA A 106 -1.40 33.26 -2.10
N ALA A 107 -2.73 33.23 -1.97
CA ALA A 107 -3.63 32.56 -2.89
C ALA A 107 -3.60 33.20 -4.29
N ALA A 108 -3.56 34.54 -4.39
CA ALA A 108 -3.40 35.25 -5.66
C ALA A 108 -2.09 34.86 -6.36
N ARG A 109 -0.96 34.91 -5.62
CA ARG A 109 0.36 34.49 -6.15
C ARG A 109 0.41 33.03 -6.61
N TYR A 110 -0.34 32.15 -5.97
CA TYR A 110 -0.41 30.75 -6.39
C TYR A 110 -1.16 30.59 -7.71
N LYS A 111 -2.28 31.30 -7.89
CA LYS A 111 -3.05 31.30 -9.15
C LYS A 111 -2.24 31.84 -10.31
N ASP A 112 -1.50 32.93 -10.10
CA ASP A 112 -0.65 33.54 -11.13
C ASP A 112 0.54 32.67 -11.56
N LYS A 113 0.95 31.69 -10.74
CA LYS A 113 2.05 30.75 -11.03
C LYS A 113 1.60 29.43 -11.64
N ALA A 114 0.31 29.11 -11.58
CA ALA A 114 -0.27 27.87 -12.09
C ALA A 114 -0.82 28.01 -13.52
N GLN A 115 -0.69 29.20 -14.13
CA GLN A 115 -0.86 29.50 -15.55
C GLN A 115 0.50 29.59 -16.24
#